data_AF-A0A8S3EYR5-F1
#
_entry.id   AF-A0A8S3EYR5-F1
#
_cell.length_a   1.000
_cell.length_b   1.000
_cell.length_c   1.000
_cell.angle_alpha   90.00
_cell.angle_beta   90.00
_cell.angle_gamma   90.00
#
_symmetry.space_group_name_H-M   'P 1'
#
loop_
_entity.id
_entity.type
_entity.pdbx_description
1 polymer ?
#
loop_
_entity_poly.entity_id
_entity_poly.type
_entity_poly.pdbx_seq_one_letter_code
_entity_poly.pdbx_strand_id
1 'polypeptide(L)'
;MTDFFLGKKFCVTSTEDTSFFVPSSTNPEDGGLLEELCETLILTIVMVLWKGIVGSGDEAWTSRGQIFSALRYLHRDHEFYLPLVYIERRILELCMETCLNDLKINGAYHGYDRLYRRRMSDIRKTTSTYENNCRELIKVVDDFISQTAEINDRITENFINGILPILDTMLIFEENGTGDQTVSTLVSHNEHWTETSLTGLNILLNLLAHPNVLFCGPASVRIHSL
;
A
#
# COMPACT_ATOMS: atom_id res chain seq x y z
N MET A 1 1.37 -11.86 16.13
CA MET A 1 0.36 -10.81 15.91
C MET A 1 -0.58 -11.30 14.82
N THR A 2 -1.44 -12.27 15.15
CA THR A 2 -2.18 -13.09 14.16
C THR A 2 -3.69 -13.19 14.44
N ASP A 3 -4.21 -12.41 15.38
CA ASP A 3 -5.60 -12.56 15.87
C ASP A 3 -6.53 -11.38 15.56
N PHE A 4 -6.28 -10.62 14.49
CA PHE A 4 -7.10 -9.42 14.20
C PHE A 4 -8.41 -9.66 13.42
N PHE A 5 -8.72 -10.90 12.98
CA PHE A 5 -9.80 -11.12 12.02
C PHE A 5 -10.88 -12.17 12.36
N LEU A 6 -10.91 -12.74 13.57
CA LEU A 6 -11.93 -13.74 13.91
C LEU A 6 -12.72 -13.35 15.14
N GLY A 7 -13.91 -12.77 14.93
CA GLY A 7 -14.88 -12.69 16.00
C GLY A 7 -16.00 -11.69 15.82
N LYS A 8 -16.96 -12.00 14.93
CA LYS A 8 -18.40 -11.76 15.17
C LYS A 8 -19.22 -12.52 14.13
N LYS A 9 -19.67 -13.72 14.52
CA LYS A 9 -20.80 -14.40 13.88
C LYS A 9 -22.05 -13.55 14.13
N PHE A 10 -22.58 -12.91 13.09
CA PHE A 10 -23.98 -12.51 13.08
C PHE A 10 -24.72 -13.48 12.18
N CYS A 11 -25.56 -14.30 12.81
CA CYS A 11 -26.60 -15.07 12.17
C CYS A 11 -27.76 -14.12 11.92
N VAL A 12 -28.14 -13.90 10.66
CA VAL A 12 -29.48 -13.44 10.31
C VAL A 12 -30.00 -14.31 9.17
N THR A 13 -31.25 -14.70 9.36
CA THR A 13 -32.02 -15.76 8.73
C THR A 13 -32.35 -15.52 7.27
N SER A 14 -32.42 -16.64 6.53
CA SER A 14 -33.03 -16.82 5.22
C SER A 14 -34.35 -16.05 5.03
N THR A 15 -34.47 -15.39 3.89
CA THR A 15 -35.71 -15.31 3.10
C THR A 15 -35.37 -15.36 1.62
N GLU A 16 -36.19 -16.12 0.90
CA GLU A 16 -36.06 -16.61 -0.46
C GLU A 16 -36.23 -15.52 -1.55
N ASP A 17 -35.89 -15.91 -2.77
CA ASP A 17 -36.33 -15.37 -4.06
C ASP A 17 -35.91 -13.94 -4.45
N THR A 18 -34.73 -13.84 -5.05
CA THR A 18 -34.50 -12.89 -6.15
C THR A 18 -33.71 -13.59 -7.25
N SER A 19 -34.42 -14.12 -8.25
CA SER A 19 -33.85 -14.39 -9.57
C SER A 19 -33.35 -13.07 -10.14
N PHE A 20 -32.07 -12.75 -9.91
CA PHE A 20 -31.45 -11.58 -10.50
C PHE A 20 -31.30 -11.82 -12.00
N PHE A 21 -31.96 -10.93 -12.74
CA PHE A 21 -31.91 -10.76 -14.17
C PHE A 21 -30.45 -10.66 -14.63
N VAL A 22 -29.94 -11.65 -15.36
CA VAL A 22 -28.70 -11.51 -16.14
C VAL A 22 -29.09 -10.81 -17.44
N PRO A 23 -28.72 -9.54 -17.68
CA PRO A 23 -28.94 -8.95 -18.98
C PRO A 23 -27.94 -9.60 -19.94
N SER A 24 -28.42 -10.53 -20.76
CA SER A 24 -27.72 -10.93 -21.99
C SER A 24 -27.89 -9.81 -23.02
N SER A 25 -27.08 -8.75 -22.94
CA SER A 25 -26.89 -7.83 -24.07
C SER A 25 -25.40 -7.58 -24.30
N THR A 26 -24.81 -8.40 -25.15
CA THR A 26 -23.44 -8.21 -25.64
C THR A 26 -23.45 -7.14 -26.73
N ASN A 27 -23.48 -5.86 -26.34
CA ASN A 27 -22.94 -4.79 -27.18
C ASN A 27 -21.49 -4.53 -26.73
N PRO A 28 -20.51 -4.49 -27.64
CA PRO A 28 -19.11 -4.24 -27.29
C PRO A 28 -18.88 -2.86 -26.65
N GLU A 29 -19.77 -1.89 -26.87
CA GLU A 29 -19.74 -0.57 -26.23
C GLU A 29 -20.12 -0.61 -24.74
N ASP A 30 -20.96 -1.56 -24.32
CA ASP A 30 -21.41 -1.69 -22.92
C ASP A 30 -20.30 -2.23 -22.00
N GLY A 31 -19.38 -3.04 -22.56
CA GLY A 31 -18.21 -3.55 -21.81
C GLY A 31 -17.26 -2.43 -21.37
N GLY A 32 -17.02 -1.45 -22.26
CA GLY A 32 -16.17 -0.30 -21.95
C GLY A 32 -16.75 0.63 -20.88
N LEU A 33 -18.06 0.84 -20.90
CA LEU A 33 -18.76 1.68 -19.89
C LEU A 33 -18.68 1.07 -18.49
N LEU A 34 -18.83 -0.26 -18.37
CA LEU A 34 -18.77 -0.95 -17.09
C LEU A 34 -17.35 -0.97 -16.50
N GLU A 35 -16.34 -1.14 -17.34
CA GLU A 35 -14.93 -1.03 -16.95
C GLU A 35 -14.58 0.39 -16.46
N GLU A 36 -15.04 1.43 -17.17
CA GLU A 36 -14.84 2.83 -16.76
C GLU A 36 -15.54 3.15 -15.42
N LEU A 37 -16.75 2.62 -15.22
CA LEU A 37 -17.45 2.73 -13.95
C LEU A 37 -16.66 2.05 -12.81
N CYS A 38 -16.13 0.85 -13.06
CA CYS A 38 -15.33 0.14 -12.06
C CYS A 38 -14.06 0.90 -11.70
N GLU A 39 -13.34 1.46 -12.68
CA GLU A 39 -12.15 2.28 -12.42
C GLU A 39 -12.52 3.54 -11.63
N THR A 40 -13.63 4.20 -11.97
CA THR A 40 -14.13 5.38 -11.25
C THR A 40 -14.46 5.05 -9.79
N LEU A 41 -15.07 3.89 -9.53
CA LEU A 41 -15.34 3.42 -8.17
C LEU A 41 -14.04 3.16 -7.40
N ILE A 42 -13.05 2.52 -8.02
CA ILE A 42 -11.74 2.29 -7.40
C ILE A 42 -11.07 3.62 -7.04
N LEU A 43 -11.06 4.59 -7.95
CA LEU A 43 -10.52 5.93 -7.71
C LEU A 43 -11.25 6.63 -6.55
N THR A 44 -12.57 6.50 -6.49
CA THR A 44 -13.37 7.06 -5.39
C THR A 44 -13.00 6.42 -4.05
N ILE A 45 -12.85 5.10 -4.01
CA ILE A 45 -12.40 4.38 -2.81
C ILE A 45 -11.02 4.86 -2.37
N VAL A 46 -10.07 5.01 -3.30
CA VAL A 46 -8.72 5.50 -2.99
C VAL A 46 -8.77 6.94 -2.43
N MET A 47 -9.60 7.80 -3.02
CA MET A 47 -9.77 9.17 -2.53
C MET A 47 -10.32 9.21 -1.10
N VAL A 48 -11.30 8.36 -0.78
CA VAL A 48 -11.84 8.24 0.58
C VAL A 48 -10.80 7.66 1.55
N LEU A 49 -10.08 6.60 1.15
CA LEU A 49 -9.03 5.97 1.95
C LEU A 49 -7.90 6.95 2.28
N TRP A 50 -7.44 7.70 1.27
CA TRP A 50 -6.23 8.50 1.37
C TRP A 50 -6.49 9.94 1.84
N LYS A 51 -7.48 10.62 1.25
CA LYS A 51 -7.82 12.02 1.59
C LYS A 51 -8.96 12.16 2.58
N GLY A 52 -9.83 11.14 2.71
CA GLY A 52 -10.96 11.15 3.65
C GLY A 52 -10.58 10.84 5.10
N ILE A 53 -9.42 10.20 5.34
CA ILE A 53 -8.92 9.86 6.67
C ILE A 53 -7.68 10.70 6.98
N VAL A 54 -7.71 11.45 8.07
CA VAL A 54 -6.62 12.37 8.46
C VAL A 54 -5.66 11.68 9.44
N GLY A 55 -4.35 11.96 9.28
CA GLY A 55 -3.31 11.47 10.19
C GLY A 55 -2.72 10.10 9.83
N SER A 56 -1.77 9.66 10.65
CA SER A 56 -0.92 8.47 10.41
C SER A 56 -0.78 7.53 11.61
N GLY A 57 -1.60 7.72 12.65
CA GLY A 57 -1.62 6.83 13.82
C GLY A 57 -2.47 5.58 13.62
N ASP A 58 -2.47 4.70 14.62
CA ASP A 58 -3.13 3.40 14.60
C ASP A 58 -4.62 3.48 14.27
N GLU A 59 -5.35 4.46 14.81
CA GLU A 59 -6.78 4.65 14.53
C GLU A 59 -7.03 4.98 13.05
N ALA A 60 -6.17 5.80 12.45
CA ALA A 60 -6.26 6.18 11.05
C ALA A 60 -6.00 4.97 10.14
N TRP A 61 -4.97 4.17 10.44
CA TRP A 61 -4.65 2.97 9.68
C TRP A 61 -5.61 1.81 9.91
N THR A 62 -6.19 1.69 11.11
CA THR A 62 -7.31 0.78 11.37
C THR A 62 -8.50 1.15 10.49
N SER A 63 -8.83 2.44 10.40
CA SER A 63 -9.94 2.94 9.56
C SER A 63 -9.68 2.69 8.07
N ARG A 64 -8.44 2.90 7.59
CA ARG A 64 -8.06 2.57 6.20
C ARG A 64 -8.17 1.07 5.91
N GLY A 65 -7.76 0.22 6.85
CA GLY A 65 -7.86 -1.24 6.74
C GLY A 65 -9.30 -1.78 6.69
N GLN A 66 -10.29 -1.03 7.19
CA GLN A 66 -11.70 -1.41 7.09
C GLN A 66 -12.18 -1.52 5.64
N ILE A 67 -11.59 -0.76 4.70
CA ILE A 67 -11.97 -0.80 3.29
C ILE A 67 -11.67 -2.18 2.70
N PHE A 68 -10.47 -2.72 2.92
CA PHE A 68 -10.12 -4.09 2.48
C PHE A 68 -10.99 -5.15 3.17
N SER A 69 -11.28 -4.95 4.45
CA SER A 69 -12.16 -5.85 5.21
C SER A 69 -13.59 -5.85 4.64
N ALA A 70 -14.11 -4.68 4.28
CA ALA A 70 -15.42 -4.52 3.67
C ALA A 70 -15.47 -5.13 2.26
N LEU A 71 -14.43 -4.94 1.44
CA LEU A 71 -14.33 -5.56 0.12
C LEU A 71 -14.35 -7.09 0.21
N ARG A 72 -13.55 -7.68 1.10
CA ARG A 72 -13.52 -9.13 1.35
C ARG A 72 -14.85 -9.66 1.87
N TYR A 73 -15.51 -8.90 2.75
CA TYR A 73 -16.84 -9.24 3.26
C TYR A 73 -17.87 -9.25 2.12
N LEU A 74 -17.90 -8.21 1.30
CA LEU A 74 -18.82 -8.11 0.17
C LEU A 74 -18.58 -9.23 -0.85
N HIS A 75 -17.31 -9.52 -1.16
CA HIS A 75 -16.94 -10.57 -2.11
C HIS A 75 -17.39 -11.98 -1.68
N ARG A 76 -17.54 -12.23 -0.38
CA ARG A 76 -18.06 -13.52 0.11
C ARG A 76 -19.51 -13.76 -0.32
N ASP A 77 -20.30 -12.70 -0.33
CA ASP A 77 -21.76 -12.77 -0.52
C ASP A 77 -22.19 -12.28 -1.92
N HIS A 78 -21.27 -11.72 -2.72
CA HIS A 78 -21.54 -11.13 -4.04
C HIS A 78 -20.45 -11.47 -5.05
N GLU A 79 -20.87 -11.74 -6.28
CA GLU A 79 -19.95 -11.86 -7.42
C GLU A 79 -19.53 -10.46 -7.88
N PHE A 80 -18.22 -10.23 -7.95
CA PHE A 80 -17.68 -8.97 -8.44
C PHE A 80 -17.45 -9.05 -9.94
N TYR A 81 -17.69 -7.93 -10.64
CA TYR A 81 -17.37 -7.82 -12.06
C TYR A 81 -15.87 -7.96 -12.33
N LEU A 82 -15.03 -7.40 -11.46
CA LEU A 82 -13.57 -7.56 -11.49
C LEU A 82 -13.12 -8.53 -10.39
N PRO A 83 -12.07 -9.35 -10.62
CA PRO A 83 -11.50 -10.19 -9.58
C PRO A 83 -11.11 -9.39 -8.34
N LEU A 84 -11.39 -9.89 -7.13
CA LEU A 84 -11.06 -9.18 -5.88
C LEU A 84 -9.58 -8.84 -5.79
N VAL A 85 -8.70 -9.76 -6.20
CA VAL A 85 -7.24 -9.55 -6.24
C VAL A 85 -6.88 -8.38 -7.17
N TYR A 86 -7.57 -8.21 -8.29
CA TYR A 86 -7.38 -7.07 -9.18
C TYR A 86 -7.75 -5.76 -8.47
N ILE A 87 -8.91 -5.72 -7.82
CA ILE A 87 -9.39 -4.51 -7.14
C ILE A 87 -8.44 -4.11 -6.00
N GLU A 88 -8.06 -5.05 -5.13
CA GLU A 88 -7.14 -4.79 -4.03
C GLU A 88 -5.77 -4.32 -4.55
N ARG A 89 -5.23 -4.98 -5.58
CA ARG A 89 -3.97 -4.58 -6.22
C ARG A 89 -4.06 -3.17 -6.80
N ARG A 90 -5.13 -2.86 -7.54
CA ARG A 90 -5.30 -1.54 -8.17
C ARG A 90 -5.44 -0.42 -7.14
N ILE A 91 -6.14 -0.67 -6.04
CA ILE A 91 -6.21 0.26 -4.90
C ILE A 91 -4.81 0.50 -4.34
N LEU A 92 -4.01 -0.55 -4.11
CA LEU A 92 -2.65 -0.43 -3.58
C LEU A 92 -1.71 0.31 -4.54
N GLU A 93 -1.77 0.03 -5.84
CA GLU A 93 -1.00 0.76 -6.87
C GLU A 93 -1.26 2.28 -6.78
N LEU A 94 -2.53 2.68 -6.71
CA LEU A 94 -2.92 4.08 -6.59
C LEU A 94 -2.56 4.69 -5.22
N CYS A 95 -2.65 3.90 -4.14
CA CYS A 95 -2.18 4.32 -2.81
C CYS A 95 -0.67 4.56 -2.81
N MET A 96 0.12 3.72 -3.49
CA MET A 96 1.56 3.91 -3.61
C MET A 96 1.91 5.15 -4.44
N GLU A 97 1.23 5.35 -5.56
CA GLU A 97 1.40 6.55 -6.38
C GLU A 97 1.10 7.83 -5.58
N THR A 98 -0.01 7.83 -4.83
CA THR A 98 -0.40 8.97 -3.97
C THR A 98 0.54 9.16 -2.77
N CYS A 99 1.02 8.08 -2.13
CA CYS A 99 2.02 8.16 -1.05
C CYS A 99 3.32 8.77 -1.56
N LEU A 100 3.79 8.31 -2.72
CA LEU A 100 5.02 8.80 -3.33
C LEU A 100 4.92 10.29 -3.70
N ASN A 101 3.77 10.72 -4.23
CA ASN A 101 3.52 12.13 -4.51
C ASN A 101 3.47 12.97 -3.23
N ASP A 102 2.81 12.47 -2.18
CA ASP A 102 2.77 13.15 -0.88
C ASP A 102 4.20 13.26 -0.27
N LEU A 103 5.05 12.23 -0.41
CA LEU A 103 6.46 12.27 -0.01
C LEU A 103 7.31 13.23 -0.84
N LYS A 104 7.10 13.32 -2.15
CA LYS A 104 7.86 14.24 -3.01
C LYS A 104 7.50 15.70 -2.75
N ILE A 105 6.22 15.98 -2.54
CA ILE A 105 5.71 17.35 -2.34
C ILE A 105 5.94 17.82 -0.90
N ASN A 106 5.71 16.94 0.08
CA ASN A 106 5.67 17.32 1.51
C ASN A 106 6.68 16.56 2.38
N GLY A 107 7.20 15.44 1.89
CA GLY A 107 8.29 14.72 2.52
C GLY A 107 9.62 15.43 2.32
N ALA A 108 10.64 14.92 3.01
CA ALA A 108 11.98 15.47 3.15
C ALA A 108 12.78 15.74 1.84
N TYR A 109 12.21 15.54 0.66
CA TYR A 109 12.88 15.61 -0.64
C TYR A 109 12.96 17.03 -1.23
N HIS A 110 13.20 18.04 -0.39
CA HIS A 110 13.83 19.26 -0.86
C HIS A 110 15.34 19.07 -0.76
N GLY A 111 16.00 18.82 -1.91
CA GLY A 111 17.46 18.74 -2.08
C GLY A 111 18.24 20.01 -1.71
N TYR A 112 17.62 20.94 -0.99
CA TYR A 112 18.26 22.12 -0.43
C TYR A 112 17.84 22.25 1.04
N ASP A 113 18.79 21.91 1.90
CA ASP A 113 18.96 22.35 3.29
C ASP A 113 18.31 21.55 4.44
N ARG A 114 19.04 20.52 4.91
CA ARG A 114 18.81 19.86 6.22
C ARG A 114 18.87 20.84 7.40
N LEU A 115 19.53 22.01 7.27
CA LEU A 115 19.65 23.01 8.33
C LEU A 115 18.36 23.84 8.47
N TYR A 116 17.64 24.11 7.37
CA TYR A 116 16.33 24.80 7.40
C TYR A 116 15.28 23.99 8.18
N ARG A 117 15.30 22.65 8.04
CA ARG A 117 14.37 21.71 8.73
C ARG A 117 14.52 21.70 10.26
N ARG A 118 15.65 22.15 10.82
CA ARG A 118 15.86 22.18 12.28
C ARG A 118 15.12 23.33 12.96
N ARG A 119 14.74 24.36 12.22
CA ARG A 119 14.19 25.61 12.78
C ARG A 119 12.65 25.67 12.74
N MET A 120 11.97 24.78 12.02
CA MET A 120 10.50 24.78 11.87
C MET A 120 9.88 23.52 12.50
N SER A 121 9.20 23.69 13.64
CA SER A 121 8.54 22.59 14.38
C SER A 121 7.36 21.97 13.62
N ASP A 122 6.65 22.78 12.83
CA ASP A 122 5.42 22.33 12.15
C ASP A 122 5.73 21.52 10.89
N ILE A 123 6.82 21.84 10.19
CA ILE A 123 7.32 21.05 9.04
C ILE A 123 7.77 19.66 9.49
N ARG A 124 8.40 19.55 10.67
CA ARG A 124 8.80 18.22 11.22
C ARG A 124 7.59 17.33 11.51
N LYS A 125 6.49 17.91 12.01
CA LYS A 125 5.26 17.16 12.30
C LYS A 125 4.56 16.68 11.01
N THR A 126 4.53 17.51 9.97
CA THR A 126 3.94 17.12 8.68
C THR A 126 4.81 16.10 7.94
N THR A 127 6.13 16.30 7.87
CA THR A 127 7.06 15.32 7.28
C THR A 127 6.96 13.95 7.95
N SER A 128 6.88 13.90 9.29
CA SER A 128 6.68 12.64 10.03
C SER A 128 5.34 11.95 9.71
N THR A 129 4.30 12.71 9.35
CA THR A 129 2.98 12.13 9.00
C THR A 129 3.06 11.34 7.70
N TYR A 130 3.69 11.90 6.66
CA TYR A 130 3.82 11.24 5.35
C TYR A 130 4.78 10.05 5.41
N GLU A 131 5.90 10.17 6.14
CA GLU A 131 6.82 9.06 6.40
C GLU A 131 6.12 7.91 7.14
N ASN A 132 5.35 8.20 8.20
CA ASN A 132 4.57 7.19 8.91
C ASN A 132 3.51 6.54 8.01
N ASN A 133 2.82 7.31 7.16
CA ASN A 133 1.86 6.75 6.22
C ASN A 133 2.53 5.80 5.22
N CYS A 134 3.68 6.15 4.66
CA CYS A 134 4.35 5.23 3.74
C CYS A 134 4.90 3.99 4.47
N ARG A 135 5.35 4.11 5.73
CA ARG A 135 5.71 2.94 6.55
C ARG A 135 4.54 1.97 6.69
N GLU A 136 3.38 2.45 7.13
CA GLU A 136 2.22 1.57 7.32
C GLU A 136 1.71 1.03 5.97
N LEU A 137 1.79 1.82 4.89
CA LEU A 137 1.46 1.34 3.54
C LEU A 137 2.37 0.18 3.11
N ILE A 138 3.68 0.26 3.36
CA ILE A 138 4.64 -0.81 3.06
C ILE A 138 4.24 -2.12 3.76
N LYS A 139 3.73 -2.05 5.00
CA LYS A 139 3.23 -3.24 5.72
C LYS A 139 1.99 -3.86 5.04
N VAL A 140 1.06 -3.02 4.60
CA VAL A 140 -0.14 -3.49 3.87
C VAL A 140 0.24 -4.12 2.52
N VAL A 141 1.21 -3.53 1.82
CA VAL A 141 1.78 -4.07 0.58
C VAL A 141 2.43 -5.43 0.83
N ASP A 142 3.23 -5.57 1.88
CA ASP A 142 3.88 -6.83 2.26
C ASP A 142 2.87 -7.93 2.62
N ASP A 143 1.83 -7.60 3.39
CA ASP A 143 0.73 -8.53 3.69
C ASP A 143 0.02 -8.96 2.40
N PHE A 144 -0.26 -8.03 1.49
CA PHE A 144 -0.94 -8.32 0.24
C PHE A 144 -0.17 -9.30 -0.65
N ILE A 145 1.15 -9.12 -0.81
CA ILE A 145 1.98 -10.01 -1.64
C ILE A 145 2.28 -11.35 -0.96
N SER A 146 2.27 -11.40 0.37
CA SER A 146 2.59 -12.61 1.14
C SER A 146 1.43 -13.62 1.22
N GLN A 147 0.24 -13.26 0.73
CA GLN A 147 -0.93 -14.14 0.72
C GLN A 147 -0.76 -15.30 -0.29
N THR A 148 -0.96 -16.54 0.20
CA THR A 148 -0.33 -17.79 -0.27
C THR A 148 -0.94 -18.50 -1.50
N ALA A 149 -1.80 -17.85 -2.29
CA ALA A 149 -2.53 -18.58 -3.35
C ALA A 149 -1.85 -18.51 -4.72
N GLU A 150 -1.65 -17.32 -5.30
CA GLU A 150 -1.11 -17.17 -6.66
C GLU A 150 -0.39 -15.82 -6.75
N ILE A 151 0.94 -15.83 -6.55
CA ILE A 151 1.78 -14.62 -6.57
C ILE A 151 1.68 -13.89 -7.92
N ASN A 152 1.47 -14.64 -9.01
CA ASN A 152 1.52 -14.16 -10.40
C ASN A 152 0.53 -13.04 -10.70
N ASP A 153 -0.65 -13.07 -10.09
CA ASP A 153 -1.70 -12.09 -10.33
C ASP A 153 -1.66 -10.95 -9.32
N ARG A 154 -0.74 -10.95 -8.35
CA ARG A 154 -0.67 -9.88 -7.34
C ARG A 154 0.30 -8.77 -7.73
N ILE A 155 1.28 -9.07 -8.59
CA ILE A 155 2.34 -8.15 -8.94
C ILE A 155 2.23 -7.77 -10.42
N THR A 156 2.27 -6.47 -10.69
CA THR A 156 2.30 -5.87 -12.02
C THR A 156 3.50 -4.93 -12.13
N GLU A 157 3.79 -4.44 -13.34
CA GLU A 157 4.79 -3.39 -13.51
C GLU A 157 4.42 -2.11 -12.74
N ASN A 158 3.14 -1.71 -12.74
CA ASN A 158 2.67 -0.56 -11.96
C ASN A 158 2.89 -0.74 -10.46
N PHE A 159 2.68 -1.96 -9.96
CA PHE A 159 2.95 -2.28 -8.56
C PHE A 159 4.42 -2.06 -8.19
N ILE A 160 5.34 -2.54 -9.04
CA ILE A 160 6.79 -2.38 -8.85
C ILE A 160 7.22 -0.93 -8.97
N ASN A 161 6.68 -0.23 -9.97
CA ASN A 161 6.90 1.20 -10.20
C ASN A 161 6.33 2.06 -9.05
N GLY A 162 5.43 1.51 -8.23
CA GLY A 162 4.97 2.13 -6.99
C GLY A 162 5.90 1.83 -5.81
N ILE A 163 6.15 0.54 -5.51
CA ILE A 163 6.81 0.15 -4.26
C ILE A 163 8.32 0.46 -4.23
N LEU A 164 9.06 0.21 -5.32
CA LEU A 164 10.51 0.42 -5.30
C LEU A 164 10.89 1.89 -5.09
N PRO A 165 10.27 2.87 -5.78
CA PRO A 165 10.55 4.28 -5.51
C PRO A 165 10.18 4.73 -4.10
N ILE A 166 9.17 4.12 -3.46
CA ILE A 166 8.86 4.41 -2.06
C ILE A 166 10.00 3.91 -1.17
N LEU A 167 10.47 2.67 -1.37
CA LEU A 167 11.59 2.13 -0.60
C LEU A 167 12.85 3.00 -0.71
N ASP A 168 13.08 3.54 -1.91
CA ASP A 168 14.20 4.44 -2.22
C ASP A 168 14.04 5.80 -1.54
N THR A 169 12.86 6.41 -1.68
CA THR A 169 12.58 7.74 -1.14
C THR A 169 12.65 7.75 0.38
N MET A 170 12.27 6.62 1.00
CA MET A 170 12.32 6.41 2.45
C MET A 170 13.73 6.06 2.96
N LEU A 171 14.74 5.91 2.08
CA LEU A 171 16.13 5.56 2.41
C LEU A 171 16.23 4.36 3.36
N ILE A 172 15.34 3.37 3.19
CA ILE A 172 15.15 2.25 4.13
C ILE A 172 16.41 1.40 4.30
N PHE A 173 17.31 1.45 3.32
CA PHE A 173 18.50 0.62 3.23
C PHE A 173 19.82 1.40 3.23
N GLU A 174 19.79 2.73 3.28
CA GLU A 174 21.03 3.49 3.38
C GLU A 174 21.57 3.39 4.81
N GLU A 175 22.78 2.86 4.98
CA GLU A 175 23.53 3.04 6.23
C GLU A 175 23.64 4.55 6.49
N ASN A 176 23.47 4.98 7.74
CA ASN A 176 23.75 6.35 8.16
C ASN A 176 25.23 6.68 7.95
N GLY A 177 25.61 6.97 6.71
CA GLY A 177 26.93 7.34 6.26
C GLY A 177 27.24 8.78 6.61
N THR A 178 27.41 9.06 7.90
CA THR A 178 28.33 10.11 8.33
C THR A 178 29.13 9.54 9.48
N GLY A 179 30.41 9.25 9.23
CA GLY A 179 31.44 8.97 10.24
C GLY A 179 31.73 10.20 11.11
N ASP A 180 30.68 10.82 11.65
CA ASP A 180 30.77 11.90 12.62
C ASP A 180 30.12 11.40 13.90
N GLN A 181 30.95 10.90 14.82
CA GLN A 181 30.59 10.27 16.09
C GLN A 181 29.78 11.19 17.05
N THR A 182 29.38 12.38 16.62
CA THR A 182 28.73 13.40 17.45
C THR A 182 27.20 13.41 17.37
N VAL A 183 26.59 12.65 16.44
CA VAL A 183 25.12 12.56 16.29
C VAL A 183 24.57 11.20 16.73
N SER A 184 25.19 10.56 17.73
CA SER A 184 24.69 9.32 18.35
C SER A 184 23.45 9.52 19.24
N THR A 185 22.90 10.74 19.36
CA THR A 185 21.88 11.07 20.38
C THR A 185 20.49 11.41 19.84
N LEU A 186 20.19 11.17 18.56
CA LEU A 186 18.82 11.33 18.01
C LEU A 186 18.24 10.07 17.34
N VAL A 187 18.94 8.93 17.38
CA VAL A 187 18.39 7.63 16.98
C VAL A 187 17.65 7.02 18.17
N SER A 188 16.55 7.66 18.59
CA SER A 188 15.51 7.01 19.40
C SER A 188 14.53 6.20 18.52
N HIS A 189 14.98 5.83 17.33
CA HIS A 189 14.17 5.35 16.21
C HIS A 189 14.55 3.93 15.74
N ASN A 190 15.35 3.20 16.52
CA ASN A 190 15.96 1.95 16.03
C ASN A 190 14.93 0.85 15.73
N GLU A 191 13.87 0.70 16.54
CA GLU A 191 12.96 -0.44 16.38
C GLU A 191 12.06 -0.34 15.14
N HIS A 192 11.41 0.81 14.93
CA HIS A 192 10.49 0.98 13.78
C HIS A 192 11.22 1.02 12.43
N TRP A 193 12.44 1.58 12.38
CA TRP A 193 13.21 1.59 11.14
C TRP A 193 13.79 0.21 10.83
N THR A 194 14.19 -0.57 11.85
CA THR A 194 14.52 -1.99 11.67
C THR A 194 13.31 -2.81 11.21
N GLU A 195 12.12 -2.57 11.78
CA GLU A 195 10.90 -3.25 11.32
C GLU A 195 10.60 -2.92 9.86
N THR A 196 10.66 -1.65 9.49
CA THR A 196 10.38 -1.18 8.12
C THR A 196 11.40 -1.72 7.11
N SER A 197 12.67 -1.83 7.49
CA SER A 197 13.71 -2.40 6.62
C SER A 197 13.57 -3.91 6.45
N LEU A 198 13.14 -4.62 7.49
CA LEU A 198 12.78 -6.04 7.38
C LEU A 198 11.56 -6.25 6.48
N THR A 199 10.52 -5.43 6.61
CA THR A 199 9.35 -5.48 5.70
C THR A 199 9.77 -5.17 4.26
N GLY A 200 10.59 -4.13 4.04
CA GLY A 200 11.12 -3.81 2.72
C GLY A 200 11.95 -4.95 2.12
N LEU A 201 12.78 -5.62 2.93
CA LEU A 201 13.55 -6.78 2.48
C LEU A 201 12.63 -7.95 2.12
N ASN A 202 11.59 -8.22 2.90
CA ASN A 202 10.62 -9.28 2.60
C ASN A 202 9.93 -9.05 1.25
N ILE A 203 9.56 -7.80 0.95
CA ILE A 203 9.04 -7.41 -0.36
C ILE A 203 10.05 -7.73 -1.47
N LEU A 204 11.32 -7.32 -1.31
CA LEU A 204 12.35 -7.61 -2.30
C LEU A 204 12.55 -9.11 -2.51
N LEU A 205 12.49 -9.92 -1.45
CA LEU A 205 12.58 -11.38 -1.54
C LEU A 205 11.39 -11.99 -2.28
N ASN A 206 10.16 -11.51 -2.01
CA ASN A 206 8.96 -11.93 -2.73
C ASN A 206 9.04 -11.57 -4.22
N LEU A 207 9.54 -10.37 -4.56
CA LEU A 207 9.80 -9.97 -5.95
C LEU A 207 10.89 -10.82 -6.61
N LEU A 208 11.94 -11.18 -5.87
CA LEU A 208 13.03 -12.02 -6.37
C LEU A 208 12.58 -13.46 -6.64
N ALA A 209 11.66 -13.97 -5.82
CA ALA A 209 11.07 -15.30 -5.99
C ALA A 209 10.04 -15.36 -7.14
N HIS A 210 9.65 -14.23 -7.72
CA HIS A 210 8.67 -14.17 -8.79
C HIS A 210 9.20 -14.80 -10.10
N PRO A 211 8.40 -15.62 -10.82
CA PRO A 211 8.86 -16.27 -12.06
C PRO A 211 9.13 -15.28 -13.21
N ASN A 212 8.48 -14.13 -13.20
CA ASN A 212 8.70 -13.06 -14.18
C ASN A 212 10.00 -12.28 -13.91
N VAL A 213 10.92 -12.33 -14.88
CA VAL A 213 12.24 -11.68 -14.81
C VAL A 213 12.16 -10.15 -14.70
N LEU A 214 11.10 -9.55 -15.24
CA LEU A 214 10.86 -8.10 -15.15
C LEU A 214 10.72 -7.63 -13.69
N PHE A 215 10.33 -8.54 -12.79
CA PHE A 215 10.09 -8.22 -11.39
C PHE A 215 11.30 -8.55 -10.52
N CYS A 216 11.95 -9.68 -10.79
CA CYS A 216 13.12 -10.12 -10.02
C CYS A 216 14.38 -9.31 -10.36
N GLY A 217 14.52 -8.79 -11.59
CA GLY A 217 15.67 -8.00 -12.01
C GLY A 217 15.90 -6.74 -11.15
N PRO A 218 14.90 -5.84 -11.05
CA PRO A 218 14.98 -4.66 -10.19
C PRO A 218 15.24 -5.01 -8.71
N ALA A 219 14.60 -6.06 -8.20
CA ALA A 219 14.79 -6.52 -6.82
C ALA A 219 16.22 -7.04 -6.57
N SER A 220 16.78 -7.79 -7.53
CA SER A 220 18.14 -8.33 -7.47
C SER A 220 19.21 -7.23 -7.41
N VAL A 221 19.06 -6.20 -8.25
CA VAL A 221 19.95 -5.02 -8.22
C VAL A 221 19.93 -4.35 -6.85
N ARG A 222 18.74 -4.22 -6.26
CA ARG A 222 18.57 -3.61 -4.94
C ARG A 222 19.22 -4.43 -3.84
N ILE A 223 18.98 -5.74 -3.81
CA ILE A 223 19.59 -6.64 -2.82
C ILE A 223 21.12 -6.61 -2.93
N HIS A 224 21.68 -6.54 -4.15
CA HIS A 224 23.13 -6.41 -4.33
C HIS A 224 23.68 -5.05 -3.87
N SER A 225 22.85 -4.01 -3.79
CA SER A 225 23.25 -2.68 -3.31
C SER A 225 23.12 -2.49 -1.80
N LEU A 226 22.57 -3.49 -1.09
CA LEU A 226 22.54 -3.54 0.39
C LEU A 226 23.91 -3.96 0.94
#